data_AF-A0A6P4EB28-F1
#
_entry.id   AF-A0A6P4EB28-F1
#
_cell.length_a   1.000
_cell.length_b   1.000
_cell.length_c   1.000
_cell.angle_alpha   90.00
_cell.angle_beta   90.00
_cell.angle_gamma   90.00
#
_symmetry.space_group_name_H-M   'P 1'
#
loop_
_entity.id
_entity.type
_entity.pdbx_description
1 polymer ?
#
loop_
_entity_poly.entity_id
_entity_poly.type
_entity_poly.pdbx_seq_one_letter_code
_entity_poly.pdbx_strand_id
1 'polypeptide(L)'
;MSEPRLKFVFDFKKLKQTFVELCPDFKEEPDYEKATVSRRFAQEVIFTYSKEAAAAKSQKKDVSWTLRLDVENENGATIRSEVKIQTHWVRDPPQNQPFVMRGLLLLSFKQASLLAVEKYCQLVPHQVERGEVVLTPLAGAVFSKFEMTKLAEAVGEPLDKVIVAVISSCQTDGYYLEHSRCHIALVALIKTVSDFKMRSSIVKKTIKMYKLHGKEFDMDKFKVWSTFLRKSAPAKRQDDSDGDDYDKLAEQVLAFNLNSKEENRKPKMPMKCAANFPVPKSGTEKV
;
A
#
# COMPACT_ATOMS: atom_id res chain seq x y z
N MET A 1 -20.08 31.94 -6.09
CA MET A 1 -19.32 31.21 -5.04
C MET A 1 -18.96 29.86 -5.60
N SER A 2 -17.69 29.63 -5.92
CA SER A 2 -17.22 28.33 -6.40
C SER A 2 -17.16 27.37 -5.23
N GLU A 3 -17.98 26.32 -5.25
CA GLU A 3 -17.87 25.22 -4.30
C GLU A 3 -16.41 24.71 -4.27
N PRO A 4 -15.84 24.46 -3.08
CA PRO A 4 -14.53 23.85 -2.99
C PRO A 4 -14.62 22.49 -3.68
N ARG A 5 -13.89 22.30 -4.78
CA ARG A 5 -13.78 21.01 -5.47
C ARG A 5 -13.44 19.96 -4.41
N LEU A 6 -14.39 19.09 -4.11
CA LEU A 6 -14.17 17.98 -3.17
C LEU A 6 -12.95 17.20 -3.67
N LYS A 7 -11.89 17.22 -2.87
CA LYS A 7 -10.66 16.51 -3.19
C LYS A 7 -11.02 15.03 -3.30
N PHE A 8 -10.76 14.41 -4.46
CA PHE A 8 -11.04 13.01 -4.68
C PHE A 8 -10.44 12.15 -3.55
N VAL A 9 -11.30 11.39 -2.87
CA VAL A 9 -10.92 10.40 -1.87
C VAL A 9 -11.23 9.04 -2.49
N PHE A 10 -10.20 8.23 -2.66
CA PHE A 10 -10.35 6.87 -3.17
C PHE A 10 -11.09 6.01 -2.15
N ASP A 11 -12.13 5.31 -2.61
CA ASP A 11 -12.93 4.40 -1.78
C ASP A 11 -12.64 2.95 -2.17
N PHE A 12 -11.89 2.26 -1.32
CA PHE A 12 -11.56 0.85 -1.56
C PHE A 12 -12.76 -0.08 -1.41
N LYS A 13 -13.70 0.22 -0.50
CA LYS A 13 -14.91 -0.61 -0.32
C LYS A 13 -15.77 -0.56 -1.57
N LYS A 14 -15.96 0.63 -2.13
CA LYS A 14 -16.66 0.81 -3.41
C LYS A 14 -15.94 0.11 -4.55
N LEU A 15 -14.61 0.16 -4.60
CA LEU A 15 -13.84 -0.59 -5.61
C LEU A 15 -14.09 -2.10 -5.50
N LYS A 16 -14.10 -2.67 -4.28
CA LYS A 16 -14.42 -4.09 -4.08
C LYS A 16 -15.81 -4.44 -4.61
N GLN A 17 -16.82 -3.62 -4.31
CA GLN A 17 -18.19 -3.82 -4.81
C GLN A 17 -18.24 -3.80 -6.34
N THR A 18 -17.62 -2.80 -6.97
CA THR A 18 -17.52 -2.68 -8.43
C THR A 18 -16.79 -3.87 -9.06
N PHE A 19 -15.77 -4.41 -8.39
CA PHE A 19 -15.07 -5.60 -8.90
C PHE A 19 -15.93 -6.86 -8.79
N VAL A 20 -16.68 -7.03 -7.70
CA VAL A 20 -17.61 -8.17 -7.50
C VAL A 20 -18.70 -8.20 -8.57
N GLU A 21 -19.15 -7.05 -9.07
CA GLU A 21 -20.11 -6.99 -10.19
C GLU A 21 -19.58 -7.67 -11.47
N LEU A 22 -18.27 -7.63 -11.69
CA LEU A 22 -17.62 -8.27 -12.85
C LEU A 22 -17.06 -9.66 -12.55
N CYS A 23 -16.69 -9.90 -11.30
CA CYS A 23 -16.01 -11.11 -10.82
C CYS A 23 -16.72 -11.62 -9.55
N PRO A 24 -17.93 -12.21 -9.64
CA PRO A 24 -18.71 -12.61 -8.46
C PRO A 24 -17.96 -13.50 -7.47
N ASP A 25 -17.13 -14.43 -7.97
CA ASP A 25 -16.28 -15.34 -7.17
C ASP A 25 -15.23 -14.61 -6.30
N PHE A 26 -15.03 -13.31 -6.49
CA PHE A 26 -14.19 -12.50 -5.61
C PHE A 26 -14.73 -12.42 -4.18
N LYS A 27 -16.07 -12.44 -4.00
CA LYS A 27 -16.71 -12.40 -2.67
C LYS A 27 -16.62 -13.73 -1.91
N GLU A 28 -16.40 -14.82 -2.65
CA GLU A 28 -16.45 -16.18 -2.13
C GLU A 28 -15.12 -16.56 -1.46
N GLU A 29 -15.21 -17.47 -0.49
CA GLU A 29 -14.01 -18.10 0.04
C GLU A 29 -13.32 -18.89 -1.08
N PRO A 30 -11.98 -18.80 -1.24
CA PRO A 30 -11.32 -19.47 -2.34
C PRO A 30 -11.40 -21.00 -2.20
N ASP A 31 -11.91 -21.67 -3.22
CA ASP A 31 -11.71 -23.11 -3.39
C ASP A 31 -10.27 -23.37 -3.83
N TYR A 32 -9.57 -24.25 -3.11
CA TYR A 32 -8.16 -24.54 -3.39
C TYR A 32 -7.98 -25.56 -4.52
N GLU A 33 -8.96 -26.45 -4.71
CA GLU A 33 -8.99 -27.46 -5.78
C GLU A 33 -9.45 -26.84 -7.10
N LYS A 34 -10.33 -25.83 -7.05
CA LYS A 34 -10.80 -25.10 -8.22
C LYS A 34 -10.14 -23.74 -8.34
N ALA A 35 -9.26 -23.57 -9.33
CA ALA A 35 -8.65 -22.28 -9.62
C ALA A 35 -9.70 -21.26 -10.12
N THR A 36 -10.23 -20.45 -9.21
CA THR A 36 -11.22 -19.42 -9.53
C THR A 36 -10.62 -18.26 -10.34
N VAL A 37 -11.49 -17.47 -10.99
CA VAL A 37 -11.07 -16.35 -11.86
C VAL A 37 -10.43 -15.24 -11.04
N SER A 38 -11.01 -14.92 -9.88
CA SER A 38 -10.46 -13.96 -8.92
C SER A 38 -9.10 -14.39 -8.37
N ARG A 39 -8.87 -15.70 -8.15
CA ARG A 39 -7.55 -16.25 -7.78
C ARG A 39 -6.54 -16.07 -8.90
N ARG A 40 -6.91 -16.36 -10.15
CA ARG A 40 -6.04 -16.12 -11.32
C ARG A 40 -5.68 -14.65 -11.45
N PHE A 41 -6.67 -13.76 -11.31
CA PHE A 41 -6.44 -12.31 -11.28
C PHE A 41 -5.40 -11.93 -10.21
N ALA A 42 -5.56 -12.43 -8.99
CA ALA A 42 -4.63 -12.14 -7.89
C ALA A 42 -3.20 -12.63 -8.22
N GLN A 43 -3.08 -13.86 -8.73
CA GLN A 43 -1.80 -14.45 -9.11
C GLN A 43 -1.09 -13.65 -10.21
N GLU A 44 -1.79 -13.30 -11.29
CA GLU A 44 -1.24 -12.52 -12.40
C GLU A 44 -0.76 -11.14 -11.93
N VAL A 45 -1.59 -10.43 -11.17
CA VAL A 45 -1.25 -9.09 -10.70
C VAL A 45 -0.06 -9.12 -9.72
N ILE A 46 -0.04 -10.07 -8.79
CA ILE A 46 1.00 -10.15 -7.75
C ILE A 46 2.32 -10.68 -8.30
N PHE A 47 2.33 -11.73 -9.13
CA PHE A 47 3.56 -12.45 -9.47
C PHE A 47 4.08 -12.17 -10.89
N THR A 48 3.20 -11.74 -11.80
CA THR A 48 3.55 -11.40 -13.19
C THR A 48 3.67 -9.88 -13.33
N TYR A 49 2.56 -9.15 -13.16
CA TYR A 49 2.49 -7.74 -13.52
C TYR A 49 3.30 -6.85 -12.57
N SER A 50 3.50 -7.26 -11.31
CA SER A 50 4.37 -6.53 -10.39
C SER A 50 5.82 -6.44 -10.89
N LYS A 51 6.34 -7.52 -11.48
CA LYS A 51 7.70 -7.57 -12.05
C LYS A 51 7.79 -6.71 -13.29
N GLU A 52 6.80 -6.81 -14.18
CA GLU A 52 6.72 -6.02 -15.40
C GLU A 52 6.54 -4.52 -15.09
N ALA A 53 5.70 -4.18 -14.11
CA ALA A 53 5.53 -2.81 -13.63
C ALA A 53 6.82 -2.23 -13.05
N ALA A 54 7.60 -3.03 -12.31
CA ALA A 54 8.89 -2.61 -11.79
C ALA A 54 9.93 -2.37 -12.91
N ALA A 55 9.95 -3.24 -13.93
CA ALA A 55 10.79 -3.05 -15.12
C ALA A 55 10.37 -1.84 -15.96
N ALA A 56 9.06 -1.62 -16.13
CA ALA A 56 8.54 -0.46 -16.83
C ALA A 56 8.86 0.85 -16.10
N LYS A 57 8.80 0.84 -14.75
CA LYS A 57 9.19 1.98 -13.91
C LYS A 57 10.66 2.36 -14.11
N SER A 58 11.58 1.40 -14.13
CA SER A 58 13.00 1.69 -14.34
C SER A 58 13.28 2.26 -15.74
N GLN A 59 12.47 1.88 -16.72
CA GLN A 59 12.50 2.43 -18.08
C GLN A 59 11.68 3.71 -18.26
N LYS A 60 10.99 4.21 -17.23
CA LYS A 60 10.07 5.36 -17.28
C LYS A 60 9.01 5.23 -18.38
N LYS A 61 8.43 4.04 -18.54
CA LYS A 61 7.37 3.75 -19.52
C LYS A 61 6.08 3.37 -18.85
N ASP A 62 4.96 3.75 -19.46
CA ASP A 62 3.65 3.24 -19.08
C ASP A 62 3.37 1.92 -19.81
N VAL A 63 2.82 0.96 -19.07
CA VAL A 63 2.40 -0.35 -19.56
C VAL A 63 0.94 -0.58 -19.18
N SER A 64 0.27 -1.42 -19.97
CA SER A 64 -1.12 -1.78 -19.71
C SER A 64 -1.36 -3.25 -19.98
N TRP A 65 -2.15 -3.87 -19.13
CA TRP A 65 -2.60 -5.25 -19.25
C TRP A 65 -4.11 -5.30 -19.35
N THR A 66 -4.63 -6.33 -19.98
CA THR A 66 -6.07 -6.61 -20.03
C THR A 66 -6.27 -8.06 -19.65
N LEU A 67 -7.09 -8.32 -18.62
CA LEU A 67 -7.58 -9.65 -18.29
C LEU A 67 -9.03 -9.76 -18.68
N ARG A 68 -9.39 -10.91 -19.25
CA ARG A 68 -10.78 -11.35 -19.36
C ARG A 68 -11.18 -12.08 -18.09
N LEU A 69 -12.35 -11.71 -17.59
CA LEU A 69 -13.01 -12.34 -16.46
C LEU A 69 -14.24 -13.05 -17.02
N ASP A 70 -14.10 -14.36 -17.24
CA ASP A 70 -15.18 -15.23 -17.68
C ASP A 70 -15.69 -16.00 -16.46
N VAL A 71 -16.75 -15.50 -15.83
CA VAL A 71 -17.30 -16.04 -14.57
C VAL A 71 -18.74 -16.48 -14.77
N GLU A 72 -19.11 -17.65 -14.26
CA GLU A 72 -20.50 -18.08 -14.21
C GLU A 72 -21.19 -17.43 -13.01
N ASN A 73 -22.35 -16.83 -13.24
CA ASN A 73 -23.17 -16.30 -12.15
C ASN A 73 -23.99 -17.40 -11.47
N GLU A 74 -24.71 -17.03 -10.41
CA GLU A 74 -25.58 -17.94 -9.64
C GLU A 74 -26.67 -18.62 -10.50
N ASN A 75 -27.00 -18.06 -11.67
CA ASN A 75 -27.97 -18.62 -12.63
C ASN A 75 -27.31 -19.48 -13.72
N GLY A 76 -26.00 -19.75 -13.63
CA GLY A 76 -25.23 -20.52 -14.63
C GLY A 76 -24.93 -19.75 -15.93
N ALA A 77 -25.25 -18.45 -16.01
CA ALA A 77 -24.94 -17.64 -17.18
C ALA A 77 -23.51 -17.10 -17.10
N THR A 78 -22.77 -17.21 -18.20
CA THR A 78 -21.41 -16.67 -18.29
C THR A 78 -21.43 -15.15 -18.41
N ILE A 79 -20.90 -14.47 -17.41
CA ILE A 79 -20.56 -13.05 -17.46
C ILE A 79 -19.18 -12.94 -18.10
N ARG A 80 -19.10 -12.17 -19.20
CA ARG A 80 -17.84 -11.84 -19.87
C ARG A 80 -17.52 -10.38 -19.62
N SER A 81 -16.49 -10.16 -18.81
CA SER A 81 -16.04 -8.82 -18.43
C SER A 81 -14.55 -8.69 -18.68
N GLU A 82 -14.07 -7.44 -18.78
CA GLU A 82 -12.65 -7.15 -18.94
C GLU A 82 -12.17 -6.21 -17.84
N VAL A 83 -10.96 -6.44 -17.36
CA VAL A 83 -10.26 -5.53 -16.47
C VAL A 83 -9.00 -5.06 -17.15
N LYS A 84 -8.91 -3.76 -17.39
CA LYS A 84 -7.71 -3.12 -17.94
C LYS A 84 -6.93 -2.47 -16.81
N ILE A 85 -5.67 -2.83 -16.67
CA ILE A 85 -4.77 -2.35 -15.62
C ILE A 85 -3.71 -1.48 -16.27
N GLN A 86 -3.48 -0.28 -15.75
CA GLN A 86 -2.49 0.67 -16.30
C GLN A 86 -1.51 1.17 -15.23
N THR A 87 -0.25 1.30 -15.60
CA THR A 87 0.70 2.11 -14.83
C THR A 87 0.58 3.58 -15.23
N HIS A 88 0.93 4.46 -14.31
CA HIS A 88 0.87 5.91 -14.46
C HIS A 88 2.19 6.53 -13.99
N TRP A 89 3.28 6.17 -14.68
CA TRP A 89 4.62 6.70 -14.49
C TRP A 89 4.86 7.96 -15.30
N VAL A 90 4.27 8.04 -16.50
CA VAL A 90 4.37 9.19 -17.41
C VAL A 90 3.06 9.96 -17.45
N ARG A 91 1.93 9.27 -17.54
CA ARG A 91 0.59 9.87 -17.52
C ARG A 91 0.09 10.06 -16.10
N ASP A 92 -0.73 11.08 -15.90
CA ASP A 92 -1.43 11.26 -14.62
C ASP A 92 -2.36 10.08 -14.33
N PRO A 93 -2.44 9.63 -13.07
CA PRO A 93 -3.40 8.62 -12.67
C PRO A 93 -4.83 9.15 -12.74
N PRO A 94 -5.83 8.29 -13.00
CA PRO A 94 -7.23 8.67 -12.99
C PRO A 94 -7.59 9.29 -11.64
N GLN A 95 -8.23 10.46 -11.66
CA GLN A 95 -8.67 11.18 -10.47
C GLN A 95 -10.11 10.83 -10.06
N ASN A 96 -10.68 9.79 -10.67
CA ASN A 96 -12.05 9.35 -10.42
C ASN A 96 -12.06 7.97 -9.78
N GLN A 97 -13.13 7.66 -9.06
CA GLN A 97 -13.37 6.32 -8.55
C GLN A 97 -13.50 5.37 -9.74
N PRO A 98 -12.86 4.20 -9.74
CA PRO A 98 -13.07 3.21 -10.78
C PRO A 98 -14.54 2.82 -10.91
N PHE A 99 -14.98 2.65 -12.16
CA PHE A 99 -16.35 2.28 -12.50
C PHE A 99 -16.35 1.40 -13.75
N VAL A 100 -17.40 0.61 -13.92
CA VAL A 100 -17.58 -0.24 -15.09
C VAL A 100 -18.18 0.57 -16.23
N MET A 101 -17.59 0.46 -17.43
CA MET A 101 -18.17 0.95 -18.67
C MET A 101 -18.24 -0.18 -19.68
N ARG A 102 -19.45 -0.58 -20.09
CA ARG A 102 -19.67 -1.62 -21.12
C ARG A 102 -18.91 -2.93 -20.84
N GLY A 103 -18.94 -3.39 -19.59
CA GLY A 103 -18.23 -4.61 -19.16
C GLY A 103 -16.72 -4.45 -18.95
N LEU A 104 -16.17 -3.25 -19.12
CA LEU A 104 -14.76 -2.93 -18.88
C LEU A 104 -14.59 -2.13 -17.59
N LEU A 105 -13.71 -2.61 -16.71
CA LEU A 105 -13.24 -1.85 -15.55
C LEU A 105 -11.79 -1.42 -15.76
N LEU A 106 -11.55 -0.10 -15.72
CA LEU A 106 -10.22 0.47 -15.80
C LEU A 106 -9.64 0.70 -14.40
N LEU A 107 -8.48 0.11 -14.13
CA LEU A 107 -7.77 0.23 -12.87
C LEU A 107 -6.36 0.78 -13.08
N SER A 108 -5.90 1.60 -12.15
CA SER A 108 -4.46 1.78 -11.96
C SER A 108 -3.85 0.50 -11.38
N PHE A 109 -2.56 0.27 -11.61
CA PHE A 109 -1.84 -0.86 -11.04
C PHE A 109 -1.93 -0.91 -9.50
N LYS A 110 -1.98 0.25 -8.83
CA LYS A 110 -2.17 0.34 -7.38
C LYS A 110 -3.53 -0.21 -6.93
N GLN A 111 -4.59 0.14 -7.64
CA GLN A 111 -5.94 -0.33 -7.34
C GLN A 111 -6.08 -1.84 -7.60
N ALA A 112 -5.54 -2.31 -8.72
CA ALA A 112 -5.54 -3.73 -9.04
C ALA A 112 -4.73 -4.55 -8.03
N SER A 113 -3.56 -4.07 -7.61
CA SER A 113 -2.73 -4.77 -6.62
C SER A 113 -3.36 -4.81 -5.23
N LEU A 114 -4.14 -3.79 -4.82
CA LEU A 114 -4.93 -3.87 -3.57
C LEU A 114 -6.00 -4.96 -3.64
N LEU A 115 -6.76 -5.06 -4.73
CA LEU A 115 -7.74 -6.13 -4.93
C LEU A 115 -7.08 -7.51 -4.96
N ALA A 116 -5.94 -7.62 -5.65
CA ALA A 116 -5.18 -8.86 -5.75
C ALA A 116 -4.68 -9.32 -4.37
N VAL A 117 -4.14 -8.41 -3.56
CA VAL A 117 -3.68 -8.74 -2.20
C VAL A 117 -4.83 -9.13 -1.29
N GLU A 118 -5.96 -8.41 -1.33
CA GLU A 118 -7.17 -8.77 -0.58
C GLU A 118 -7.57 -10.22 -0.85
N LYS A 119 -7.67 -10.61 -2.14
CA LYS A 119 -8.03 -11.98 -2.52
C LYS A 119 -6.94 -12.97 -2.15
N TYR A 120 -5.67 -12.62 -2.35
CA TYR A 120 -4.54 -13.51 -2.04
C TYR A 120 -4.45 -13.82 -0.54
N CYS A 121 -4.74 -12.84 0.33
CA CYS A 121 -4.73 -13.04 1.78
C CYS A 121 -5.76 -14.09 2.24
N GLN A 122 -6.85 -14.30 1.51
CA GLN A 122 -7.82 -15.37 1.80
C GLN A 122 -7.22 -16.77 1.57
N LEU A 123 -6.17 -16.90 0.75
CA LEU A 123 -5.50 -18.19 0.47
C LEU A 123 -4.48 -18.58 1.53
N VAL A 124 -4.02 -17.63 2.35
CA VAL A 124 -2.90 -17.83 3.28
C VAL A 124 -3.20 -18.89 4.34
N PRO A 125 -4.38 -18.92 5.00
CA PRO A 125 -4.67 -19.95 5.99
C PRO A 125 -4.52 -21.37 5.44
N HIS A 126 -5.04 -21.63 4.23
CA HIS A 126 -4.93 -22.93 3.56
C HIS A 126 -3.49 -23.28 3.16
N GLN A 127 -2.69 -22.29 2.75
CA GLN A 127 -1.26 -22.50 2.49
C GLN A 127 -0.53 -22.95 3.76
N VAL A 128 -0.80 -22.26 4.88
CA VAL A 128 -0.18 -22.58 6.16
C VAL A 128 -0.61 -23.96 6.67
N GLU A 129 -1.88 -24.33 6.51
CA GLU A 129 -2.39 -25.67 6.86
C GLU A 129 -1.65 -26.79 6.08
N ARG A 130 -1.25 -26.50 4.83
CA ARG A 130 -0.43 -27.39 4.00
C ARG A 130 1.08 -27.33 4.31
N GLY A 131 1.50 -26.53 5.28
CA GLY A 131 2.91 -26.32 5.60
C GLY A 131 3.65 -25.41 4.61
N GLU A 132 2.93 -24.63 3.81
CA GLU A 132 3.50 -23.71 2.82
C GLU A 132 3.51 -22.27 3.35
N VAL A 133 4.68 -21.61 3.24
CA VAL A 133 4.82 -20.17 3.48
C VAL A 133 5.14 -19.48 2.17
N VAL A 134 4.15 -18.77 1.62
CA VAL A 134 4.29 -18.03 0.35
C VAL A 134 4.09 -16.54 0.61
N LEU A 135 5.13 -15.76 0.34
CA LEU A 135 5.10 -14.30 0.45
C LEU A 135 4.91 -13.68 -0.94
N THR A 136 4.22 -12.55 -1.00
CA THR A 136 4.22 -11.72 -2.21
C THR A 136 5.63 -11.18 -2.48
N PRO A 137 5.97 -10.78 -3.72
CA PRO A 137 7.30 -10.24 -4.02
C PRO A 137 7.71 -9.04 -3.14
N LEU A 138 6.75 -8.15 -2.80
CA LEU A 138 7.01 -7.03 -1.90
C LEU A 138 7.30 -7.48 -0.47
N ALA A 139 6.51 -8.43 0.05
CA ALA A 139 6.75 -8.99 1.37
C ALA A 139 8.08 -9.76 1.45
N GLY A 140 8.40 -10.58 0.44
CA GLY A 140 9.63 -11.36 0.37
C GLY A 140 10.91 -10.53 0.15
N ALA A 141 10.77 -9.27 -0.26
CA ALA A 141 11.87 -8.32 -0.30
C ALA A 141 12.25 -7.81 1.10
N VAL A 142 11.30 -7.79 2.04
CA VAL A 142 11.47 -7.28 3.40
C VAL A 142 11.73 -8.41 4.39
N PHE A 143 10.99 -9.51 4.27
CA PHE A 143 11.01 -10.62 5.20
C PHE A 143 11.45 -11.92 4.52
N SER A 144 12.06 -12.81 5.28
CA SER A 144 12.40 -14.16 4.82
C SER A 144 11.26 -15.12 5.15
N LYS A 145 10.79 -15.91 4.17
CA LYS A 145 9.79 -16.96 4.41
C LYS A 145 10.22 -17.98 5.48
N PHE A 146 11.53 -18.19 5.63
CA PHE A 146 12.11 -19.14 6.58
C PHE A 146 12.07 -18.65 8.03
N GLU A 147 11.89 -17.35 8.26
CA GLU A 147 11.85 -16.75 9.61
C GLU A 147 10.42 -16.48 10.08
N MET A 148 9.40 -16.75 9.26
CA MET A 148 8.00 -16.44 9.57
C MET A 148 7.46 -17.22 10.77
N THR A 149 7.82 -18.50 10.92
CA THR A 149 7.43 -19.31 12.08
C THR A 149 8.00 -18.72 13.38
N LYS A 150 9.31 -18.39 13.39
CA LYS A 150 9.96 -17.77 14.56
C LYS A 150 9.39 -16.39 14.88
N LEU A 151 9.08 -15.60 13.84
CA LEU A 151 8.43 -14.31 14.01
C LEU A 151 7.05 -14.49 14.66
N ALA A 152 6.27 -15.47 14.19
CA ALA A 152 4.95 -15.77 14.75
C ALA A 152 5.01 -16.17 16.23
N GLU A 153 5.98 -17.02 16.58
CA GLU A 153 6.27 -17.37 17.98
C GLU A 153 6.67 -16.15 18.81
N ALA A 154 7.56 -15.29 18.29
CA ALA A 154 8.05 -14.11 19.01
C ALA A 154 6.96 -13.07 19.28
N VAL A 155 5.96 -12.96 18.40
CA VAL A 155 4.82 -12.05 18.59
C VAL A 155 3.62 -12.73 19.26
N GLY A 156 3.66 -14.04 19.46
CA GLY A 156 2.59 -14.83 20.08
C GLY A 156 1.31 -14.89 19.24
N GLU A 157 1.41 -14.91 17.91
CA GLU A 157 0.26 -14.94 17.00
C GLU A 157 0.30 -16.16 16.07
N PRO A 158 -0.86 -16.65 15.58
CA PRO A 158 -0.90 -17.71 14.58
C PRO A 158 -0.15 -17.34 13.28
N LEU A 159 0.55 -18.31 12.69
CA LEU A 159 1.42 -18.11 11.52
C LEU A 159 0.67 -17.53 10.31
N ASP A 160 -0.55 -17.99 10.04
CA ASP A 160 -1.40 -17.47 8.97
C ASP A 160 -1.73 -16.00 9.17
N LYS A 161 -2.09 -15.59 10.40
CA LYS A 161 -2.39 -14.19 10.74
C LYS A 161 -1.17 -13.30 10.58
N VAL A 162 0.01 -13.79 10.96
CA VAL A 162 1.28 -13.09 10.80
C VAL A 162 1.62 -12.90 9.33
N ILE A 163 1.51 -13.95 8.51
CA ILE A 163 1.78 -13.86 7.06
C ILE A 163 0.80 -12.90 6.38
N VAL A 164 -0.50 -12.98 6.70
CA VAL A 164 -1.51 -12.06 6.18
C VAL A 164 -1.19 -10.61 6.56
N ALA A 165 -0.79 -10.36 7.81
CA ALA A 165 -0.39 -9.03 8.27
C ALA A 165 0.86 -8.53 7.53
N VAL A 166 1.87 -9.38 7.32
CA VAL A 166 3.08 -9.06 6.54
C VAL A 166 2.73 -8.67 5.11
N ILE A 167 1.99 -9.53 4.41
CA ILE A 167 1.59 -9.31 3.02
C ILE A 167 0.80 -8.01 2.88
N SER A 168 -0.19 -7.81 3.75
CA SER A 168 -1.06 -6.63 3.71
C SER A 168 -0.30 -5.34 4.03
N SER A 169 0.67 -5.38 4.94
CA SER A 169 1.41 -4.19 5.38
C SER A 169 2.53 -3.78 4.42
N CYS A 170 3.14 -4.75 3.72
CA CYS A 170 4.15 -4.50 2.70
C CYS A 170 3.54 -4.00 1.37
N GLN A 171 2.23 -4.12 1.21
CA GLN A 171 1.52 -3.62 0.03
C GLN A 171 1.50 -2.07 -0.01
N THR A 172 1.72 -1.50 -1.19
CA THR A 172 1.58 -0.05 -1.40
C THR A 172 0.13 0.36 -1.15
N ASP A 173 -0.05 1.43 -0.37
CA ASP A 173 -1.37 1.87 0.10
C ASP A 173 -2.12 0.81 0.93
N GLY A 174 -1.37 -0.11 1.56
CA GLY A 174 -1.90 -1.22 2.36
C GLY A 174 -2.79 -0.80 3.53
N TYR A 175 -2.82 0.48 3.93
CA TYR A 175 -3.73 0.99 4.96
C TYR A 175 -5.21 0.75 4.65
N TYR A 176 -5.59 0.51 3.38
CA TYR A 176 -6.94 0.08 3.00
C TYR A 176 -7.27 -1.39 3.32
N LEU A 177 -6.27 -2.28 3.43
CA LEU A 177 -6.43 -3.72 3.63
C LEU A 177 -6.66 -4.04 5.10
N GLU A 178 -7.65 -4.87 5.43
CA GLU A 178 -8.09 -5.10 6.82
C GLU A 178 -6.95 -5.42 7.79
N HIS A 179 -6.09 -6.38 7.42
CA HIS A 179 -5.08 -6.94 8.30
C HIS A 179 -3.74 -6.19 8.29
N SER A 180 -3.62 -5.09 7.53
CA SER A 180 -2.38 -4.32 7.53
C SER A 180 -2.18 -3.58 8.85
N ARG A 181 -0.91 -3.43 9.24
CA ARG A 181 -0.50 -2.82 10.51
C ARG A 181 0.57 -1.78 10.26
N CYS A 182 0.43 -0.62 10.91
CA CYS A 182 1.30 0.52 10.66
C CYS A 182 2.78 0.20 10.97
N HIS A 183 3.09 -0.49 12.07
CA HIS A 183 4.47 -0.81 12.45
C HIS A 183 5.18 -1.69 11.41
N ILE A 184 4.49 -2.70 10.87
CA ILE A 184 5.05 -3.57 9.81
C ILE A 184 5.28 -2.77 8.52
N ALA A 185 4.34 -1.90 8.15
CA ALA A 185 4.49 -1.04 6.97
C ALA A 185 5.68 -0.08 7.09
N LEU A 186 5.96 0.44 8.29
CA LEU A 186 7.14 1.26 8.55
C LEU A 186 8.43 0.45 8.45
N VAL A 187 8.46 -0.77 9.01
CA VAL A 187 9.60 -1.69 8.86
C VAL A 187 9.91 -1.94 7.38
N ALA A 188 8.88 -2.21 6.58
CA ALA A 188 9.02 -2.39 5.13
C ALA A 188 9.57 -1.14 4.41
N LEU A 189 9.02 0.04 4.71
CA LEU A 189 9.47 1.30 4.10
C LEU A 189 10.92 1.63 4.45
N ILE A 190 11.29 1.42 5.71
CA ILE A 190 12.64 1.65 6.20
C ILE A 190 13.64 0.75 5.49
N LYS A 191 13.30 -0.54 5.33
CA LYS A 191 14.16 -1.51 4.67
C LYS A 191 14.31 -1.26 3.16
N THR A 192 13.28 -0.73 2.51
CA THR A 192 13.21 -0.65 1.04
C THR A 192 13.51 0.73 0.45
N VAL A 193 13.41 1.79 1.25
CA VAL A 193 13.70 3.17 0.80
C VAL A 193 15.05 3.62 1.36
N SER A 194 16.04 3.69 0.48
CA SER A 194 17.41 4.11 0.82
C SER A 194 17.55 5.62 1.00
N ASP A 195 16.88 6.43 0.17
CA ASP A 195 16.98 7.89 0.25
C ASP A 195 16.32 8.44 1.52
N PHE A 196 17.13 9.10 2.36
CA PHE A 196 16.70 9.57 3.68
C PHE A 196 15.58 10.62 3.62
N LYS A 197 15.66 11.57 2.69
CA LYS A 197 14.68 12.66 2.57
C LYS A 197 13.32 12.12 2.11
N MET A 198 13.34 11.27 1.09
CA MET A 198 12.16 10.56 0.58
C MET A 198 11.57 9.64 1.65
N ARG A 199 12.40 8.84 2.33
CA ARG A 199 11.98 7.96 3.43
C ARG A 199 11.26 8.76 4.51
N SER A 200 11.84 9.87 4.96
CA SER A 200 11.25 10.73 6.00
C SER A 200 9.87 11.27 5.60
N SER A 201 9.71 11.72 4.35
CA SER A 201 8.43 12.19 3.83
C SER A 201 7.38 11.08 3.78
N ILE A 202 7.77 9.89 3.33
CA ILE A 202 6.86 8.74 3.19
C ILE A 202 6.47 8.17 4.55
N VAL A 203 7.38 8.10 5.53
CA VAL A 203 7.09 7.64 6.90
C VAL A 203 5.99 8.50 7.53
N LYS A 204 6.15 9.83 7.51
CA LYS A 204 5.13 10.77 8.04
C LYS A 204 3.78 10.56 7.38
N LYS A 205 3.77 10.45 6.04
CA LYS A 205 2.54 10.20 5.28
C LYS A 205 1.90 8.87 5.65
N THR A 206 2.71 7.82 5.81
CA THR A 206 2.25 6.46 6.13
C THR A 206 1.57 6.43 7.49
N ILE A 207 2.21 6.95 8.54
CA ILE A 207 1.61 7.03 9.89
C ILE A 207 0.27 7.76 9.83
N LYS A 208 0.22 8.91 9.14
CA LYS A 208 -1.02 9.68 8.97
C LYS A 208 -2.13 8.89 8.27
N MET A 209 -1.80 8.18 7.18
CA MET A 209 -2.79 7.42 6.41
C MET A 209 -3.29 6.18 7.17
N TYR A 210 -2.41 5.47 7.87
CA TYR A 210 -2.79 4.36 8.72
C TYR A 210 -3.67 4.81 9.89
N LYS A 211 -3.30 5.90 10.56
CA LYS A 211 -4.12 6.52 11.62
C LYS A 211 -5.51 6.93 11.13
N LEU A 212 -5.62 7.50 9.92
CA LEU A 212 -6.91 7.83 9.30
C LEU A 212 -7.81 6.59 9.11
N HIS A 213 -7.21 5.41 9.00
CA HIS A 213 -7.89 4.12 8.88
C HIS A 213 -7.98 3.36 10.21
N GLY A 214 -7.77 4.04 11.35
CA GLY A 214 -7.89 3.44 12.68
C GLY A 214 -6.75 2.50 13.07
N LYS A 215 -5.62 2.55 12.34
CA LYS A 215 -4.46 1.66 12.57
C LYS A 215 -3.32 2.45 13.17
N GLU A 216 -3.27 2.46 14.49
CA GLU A 216 -2.25 3.20 15.23
C GLU A 216 -0.86 2.57 15.08
N PHE A 217 0.14 3.44 15.19
CA PHE A 217 1.54 3.02 15.22
C PHE A 217 1.92 2.57 16.64
N ASP A 218 2.61 1.44 16.73
CA ASP A 218 3.07 0.83 17.97
C ASP A 218 4.59 0.66 17.89
N MET A 219 5.31 1.35 18.77
CA MET A 219 6.77 1.38 18.77
C MET A 219 7.38 0.09 19.30
N ASP A 220 6.76 -0.55 20.29
CA ASP A 220 7.30 -1.78 20.88
C ASP A 220 7.15 -2.92 19.88
N LYS A 221 6.01 -2.99 19.19
CA LYS A 221 5.84 -3.91 18.06
C LYS A 221 6.84 -3.56 16.95
N PHE A 222 6.99 -2.29 16.58
CA PHE A 222 7.97 -1.92 15.56
C PHE A 222 9.37 -2.47 15.84
N LYS A 223 9.86 -2.36 17.08
CA LYS A 223 11.15 -2.91 17.49
C LYS A 223 11.22 -4.42 17.29
N VAL A 224 10.24 -5.17 17.80
CA VAL A 224 10.18 -6.64 17.62
C VAL A 224 10.18 -7.03 16.15
N TRP A 225 9.31 -6.42 15.34
CA TRP A 225 9.20 -6.76 13.92
C TRP A 225 10.46 -6.42 13.12
N SER A 226 11.20 -5.41 13.54
CA SER A 226 12.43 -4.99 12.86
C SER A 226 13.56 -6.03 12.96
N THR A 227 13.61 -6.86 14.00
CA THR A 227 14.66 -7.88 14.17
C THR A 227 14.55 -9.05 13.19
N PHE A 228 13.41 -9.21 12.53
CA PHE A 228 13.13 -10.29 11.57
C PHE A 228 13.28 -9.87 10.11
N LEU A 229 13.90 -8.70 9.87
CA LEU A 229 14.21 -8.23 8.53
C LEU A 229 15.13 -9.20 7.79
N ARG A 230 14.85 -9.40 6.51
CA ARG A 230 15.71 -10.17 5.62
C ARG A 230 17.08 -9.49 5.55
N LYS A 231 18.12 -10.22 5.97
CA LYS A 231 19.51 -9.80 5.79
C LYS A 231 19.78 -9.61 4.29
N SER A 232 20.38 -8.48 3.95
CA SER A 232 20.84 -8.21 2.59
C SER A 232 21.78 -9.35 2.17
N ALA A 233 21.73 -9.79 0.91
CA ALA A 233 22.85 -10.57 0.38
C ALA A 233 24.14 -9.78 0.58
N PRO A 234 25.30 -10.41 0.87
CA PRO A 234 26.52 -9.68 1.16
C PRO A 234 26.98 -8.93 -0.09
N ALA A 235 26.62 -7.65 -0.18
CA ALA A 235 27.44 -6.69 -0.89
C ALA A 235 28.72 -6.53 -0.04
N LYS A 236 29.88 -6.52 -0.71
CA LYS A 236 31.22 -6.43 -0.10
C LYS A 236 31.23 -5.59 1.19
N ARG A 237 31.64 -6.24 2.28
CA ARG A 237 32.09 -5.72 3.60
C ARG A 237 31.66 -4.30 3.95
N GLN A 238 30.77 -4.19 4.92
CA GLN A 238 30.80 -3.10 5.91
C GLN A 238 30.30 -3.63 7.26
N ASP A 239 30.95 -3.12 8.31
CA ASP A 239 31.16 -3.69 9.64
C ASP A 239 29.94 -4.12 10.49
N ASP A 240 30.23 -5.01 11.45
CA ASP A 240 29.39 -5.57 12.52
C ASP A 240 28.78 -4.49 13.45
N SER A 241 27.79 -3.73 12.97
CA SER A 241 26.98 -2.83 13.82
C SER A 241 25.48 -3.00 13.56
N ASP A 242 25.00 -4.25 13.49
CA ASP A 242 23.57 -4.54 13.28
C ASP A 242 22.68 -3.97 14.41
N GLY A 243 23.21 -3.70 15.62
CA GLY A 243 22.47 -3.11 16.74
C GLY A 243 22.26 -1.59 16.65
N ASP A 244 23.25 -0.85 16.14
CA ASP A 244 23.24 0.62 16.08
C ASP A 244 22.27 1.19 15.02
N ASP A 245 21.86 0.37 14.04
CA ASP A 245 20.94 0.80 12.98
C ASP A 245 19.48 0.82 13.46
N TYR A 246 19.11 -0.09 14.39
CA TYR A 246 17.75 -0.17 14.93
C TYR A 246 17.40 0.98 15.87
N ASP A 247 18.32 1.36 16.76
CA ASP A 247 18.10 2.51 17.65
C ASP A 247 18.02 3.81 16.85
N LYS A 248 18.88 3.98 15.83
CA LYS A 248 18.77 5.12 14.87
C LYS A 248 17.46 5.11 14.10
N LEU A 249 16.89 3.95 13.79
CA LEU A 249 15.60 3.81 13.10
C LEU A 249 14.42 4.11 14.02
N ALA A 250 14.46 3.63 15.26
CA ALA A 250 13.48 3.96 16.29
C ALA A 250 13.52 5.45 16.63
N GLU A 251 14.71 6.04 16.77
CA GLU A 251 14.93 7.49 16.94
C GLU A 251 14.35 8.30 15.77
N GLN A 252 14.57 7.84 14.52
CA GLN A 252 13.97 8.46 13.33
C GLN A 252 12.45 8.51 13.47
N VAL A 253 11.80 7.38 13.80
CA VAL A 253 10.34 7.33 13.93
C VAL A 253 9.84 8.17 15.13
N LEU A 254 10.54 8.15 16.27
CA LEU A 254 10.21 8.92 17.48
C LEU A 254 10.32 10.44 17.24
N ALA A 255 11.39 10.91 16.61
CA ALA A 255 11.59 12.31 16.27
C ALA A 255 10.44 12.86 15.39
N PHE A 256 9.85 12.02 14.53
CA PHE A 256 8.71 12.42 13.72
C PHE A 256 7.38 12.44 14.48
N ASN A 257 7.18 11.54 15.43
CA ASN A 257 5.96 11.51 16.25
C ASN A 257 5.89 12.73 17.19
N LEU A 258 7.04 13.17 17.71
CA LEU A 258 7.15 14.36 18.56
C LEU A 258 6.89 15.68 17.81
N ASN A 259 7.45 15.85 16.60
CA ASN A 259 7.21 17.05 15.78
C ASN A 259 5.74 17.20 15.33
N SER A 260 4.98 16.10 15.24
CA SER A 260 3.55 16.16 14.92
C SER A 260 2.68 16.71 16.05
N LYS A 261 3.14 16.60 17.31
CA LYS A 261 2.48 17.20 18.48
C LYS A 261 2.73 18.70 18.58
N GLU A 262 3.84 19.21 18.06
CA GLU A 262 4.18 20.65 18.07
C GLU A 262 3.52 21.47 16.94
N GLU A 263 3.20 20.86 15.79
CA GLU A 263 2.51 21.58 14.69
C GLU A 263 1.09 22.05 15.05
N ASN A 264 0.47 21.50 16.10
CA ASN A 264 -0.83 21.97 16.62
C ASN A 264 -0.75 23.26 17.47
N ARG A 265 0.43 23.89 17.60
CA ARG A 265 0.62 25.10 18.44
C ARG A 265 1.18 26.33 17.72
N LYS A 266 1.22 26.39 16.39
CA LYS A 266 1.63 27.62 15.68
C LYS A 266 0.40 28.42 15.22
N PRO A 267 0.24 29.69 15.63
CA PRO A 267 -0.81 30.55 15.11
C PRO A 267 -0.57 30.76 13.61
N LYS A 268 -1.60 30.50 12.78
CA LYS A 268 -1.55 30.72 11.33
C LYS A 268 -1.23 32.19 11.08
N MET A 269 -0.04 32.48 10.55
CA MET A 269 0.24 33.81 10.02
C MET A 269 -0.66 34.04 8.79
N PRO A 270 -1.20 35.25 8.61
CA PRO A 270 -2.04 35.56 7.46
C PRO A 270 -1.24 35.44 6.16
N MET A 271 -1.79 34.71 5.20
CA MET A 271 -1.17 34.51 3.88
C MET A 271 -1.02 35.86 3.17
N LYS A 272 0.21 36.20 2.73
CA LYS A 272 0.45 37.29 1.80
C LYS A 272 0.05 36.83 0.39
N CYS A 273 -0.91 37.52 -0.21
CA CYS A 273 -1.40 37.23 -1.56
C CYS A 273 -0.33 37.61 -2.61
N ALA A 274 -0.06 36.71 -3.56
CA ALA A 274 0.98 36.83 -4.59
C ALA A 274 0.59 37.74 -5.78
N ALA A 275 -0.38 38.63 -5.60
CA ALA A 275 -0.76 39.62 -6.60
C ALA A 275 -0.25 40.99 -6.13
N ASN A 276 0.84 41.46 -6.77
CA ASN A 276 1.34 42.82 -6.61
C ASN A 276 0.32 43.82 -7.17
N PHE A 277 -0.69 44.17 -6.38
CA PHE A 277 -1.47 45.38 -6.64
C PHE A 277 -0.71 46.57 -6.06
N PRO A 278 -0.38 47.60 -6.85
CA PRO A 278 0.17 48.83 -6.31
C PRO A 278 -0.86 49.45 -5.37
N VAL A 279 -0.52 49.53 -4.08
CA VAL A 279 -1.31 50.25 -3.08
C VAL A 279 -1.21 51.74 -3.39
N PRO A 280 -2.33 52.50 -3.46
CA PRO A 280 -2.28 53.94 -3.63
C PRO A 280 -1.57 54.55 -2.42
N LYS A 281 -0.60 55.43 -2.66
CA LYS A 281 0.09 56.20 -1.62
C LYS A 281 -0.95 57.03 -0.87
N SER A 282 -1.22 56.67 0.38
CA SER A 282 -1.91 57.53 1.33
C SER A 282 -0.97 58.70 1.66
N GLY A 283 -1.25 59.86 1.06
CA GLY A 283 -0.67 61.12 1.49
C GLY A 283 -1.13 61.45 2.90
N THR A 284 -0.18 61.59 3.81
CA THR A 284 -0.33 62.42 5.00
C THR A 284 -0.17 63.87 4.58
N GLU A 285 -1.22 64.67 4.75
CA GLU A 285 -1.04 66.08 5.11
C GLU A 285 -2.11 66.44 6.14
N LYS A 286 -1.63 66.91 7.29
CA LYS A 286 -2.40 67.57 8.34
C LYS A 286 -2.33 69.07 8.06
N VAL A 287 -3.48 69.72 8.28
CA VAL A 287 -3.76 71.17 8.28
C VAL A 287 -3.87 71.78 6.89
#